data_AF-A0A5C7E0C8-F1
#
_entry.id   AF-A0A5C7E0C8-F1
#
_cell.length_a   1.000
_cell.length_b   1.000
_cell.length_c   1.000
_cell.angle_alpha   90.00
_cell.angle_beta   90.00
_cell.angle_gamma   90.00
#
_symmetry.space_group_name_H-M   'P 1'
#
loop_
_entity.id
_entity.type
_entity.pdbx_description
1 polymer ?
#
loop_
_entity_poly.entity_id
_entity_poly.type
_entity_poly.pdbx_seq_one_letter_code
_entity_poly.pdbx_strand_id
1 'polypeptide(L)'
;MEKIIKNIEEHSKIKNDKKYEEFAEQLLLFKKQIEENNKDINLNNPDNFYNKLKEHVEKEFQDDEEYKSFFLNQSGALVLEFKEKGFIDLSNFYTNFSKNYLKDLENTELENEEQIERKKAIDELMELIEQNEDLTEKTENIKEDIAHLNEIENESEEKKRLNAQDMINFINDESQIYFPFDRNETLNNIRFMSNFNSELLKLNTSQINEMIENVKKKNEILEKELNQLMIVKKEKIEELKNEMEKNSNNTLLILNEKDLDSENFQEELKSDGEQEVNQENENQKNQETEDQVQLLEQALAEMENMDKEREQNFQEELKSDEKQEIKKINKKQ
;
A
#
# COMPACT_ATOMS: atom_id res chain seq x y z
N MET A 1 23.13 14.95 -30.23
CA MET A 1 23.39 15.59 -28.94
C MET A 1 24.55 16.57 -28.98
N GLU A 2 25.66 16.28 -29.66
CA GLU A 2 26.86 17.14 -29.59
C GLU A 2 26.61 18.59 -30.02
N LYS A 3 25.82 18.79 -31.08
CA LYS A 3 25.39 20.12 -31.52
C LYS A 3 24.50 20.82 -30.49
N ILE A 4 23.67 20.05 -29.77
CA ILE A 4 22.77 20.57 -28.73
C ILE A 4 23.58 21.07 -27.54
N ILE A 5 24.59 20.32 -27.08
CA ILE A 5 25.47 20.74 -25.99
C ILE A 5 26.14 22.09 -26.33
N LYS A 6 26.63 22.23 -27.56
CA LYS A 6 27.22 23.50 -28.03
C LYS A 6 26.18 24.63 -28.04
N ASN A 7 24.98 24.37 -28.55
CA ASN A 7 23.92 25.37 -28.56
C ASN A 7 23.48 25.79 -27.14
N ILE A 8 23.49 24.87 -26.17
CA ILE A 8 23.20 25.17 -24.76
C ILE A 8 24.30 26.05 -24.16
N GLU A 9 25.57 25.77 -24.47
CA GLU A 9 26.72 26.60 -24.03
C GLU A 9 26.70 28.01 -24.63
N GLU A 10 26.33 28.16 -25.89
CA GLU A 10 26.14 29.47 -26.51
C GLU A 10 24.94 30.20 -25.88
N HIS A 11 23.85 29.48 -25.60
CA HIS A 11 22.64 30.03 -25.01
C HIS A 11 22.81 30.44 -23.55
N SER A 12 23.58 29.68 -22.76
CA SER A 12 23.81 29.98 -21.34
C SER A 12 24.53 31.32 -21.15
N LYS A 13 25.55 31.59 -21.97
CA LYS A 13 26.26 32.88 -22.02
C LYS A 13 25.36 34.07 -22.37
N ILE A 14 24.29 33.83 -23.14
CA ILE A 14 23.30 34.88 -23.48
C ILE A 14 22.37 35.15 -22.28
N LYS A 15 22.00 34.10 -21.54
CA LYS A 15 21.12 34.21 -20.37
C LYS A 15 21.82 34.81 -19.16
N ASN A 16 23.15 34.72 -19.07
CA ASN A 16 23.96 35.25 -17.97
C ASN A 16 23.47 34.71 -16.60
N ASP A 17 23.10 33.42 -16.60
CA ASP A 17 22.64 32.67 -15.44
C ASP A 17 23.75 31.69 -15.05
N LYS A 18 24.39 31.95 -13.92
CA LYS A 18 25.62 31.23 -13.50
C LYS A 18 25.44 29.72 -13.41
N LYS A 19 24.26 29.24 -13.00
CA LYS A 19 24.03 27.82 -12.83
C LYS A 19 23.64 27.13 -14.12
N TYR A 20 22.95 27.86 -14.99
CA TYR A 20 22.75 27.38 -16.35
C TYR A 20 24.07 27.36 -17.14
N GLU A 21 24.96 28.31 -16.90
CA GLU A 21 26.34 28.31 -17.41
C GLU A 21 27.12 27.12 -16.88
N GLU A 22 27.14 26.90 -15.57
CA GLU A 22 27.79 25.75 -14.94
C GLU A 22 27.29 24.42 -15.51
N PHE A 23 25.96 24.24 -15.60
CA PHE A 23 25.36 23.05 -16.20
C PHE A 23 25.85 22.84 -17.65
N ALA A 24 25.88 23.90 -18.46
CA ALA A 24 26.35 23.84 -19.83
C ALA A 24 27.85 23.49 -19.92
N GLU A 25 28.67 24.05 -19.03
CA GLU A 25 30.11 23.78 -18.95
C GLU A 25 30.37 22.32 -18.58
N GLN A 26 29.62 21.77 -17.63
CA GLN A 26 29.76 20.37 -17.22
C GLN A 26 29.36 19.40 -18.34
N LEU A 27 28.30 19.70 -19.09
CA LEU A 27 27.96 18.93 -20.29
C LEU A 27 29.07 18.99 -21.35
N LEU A 28 29.72 20.15 -21.50
CA LEU A 28 30.83 20.31 -22.44
C LEU A 28 32.09 19.55 -21.98
N LEU A 29 32.39 19.57 -20.69
CA LEU A 29 33.49 18.80 -20.09
C LEU A 29 33.27 17.30 -20.28
N PHE A 30 32.09 16.79 -19.94
CA PHE A 30 31.70 15.41 -20.19
C PHE A 30 31.91 15.02 -21.66
N LYS A 31 31.42 15.84 -22.59
CA LYS A 31 31.59 15.58 -24.03
C LYS A 31 33.07 15.46 -24.40
N LYS A 32 33.92 16.40 -23.98
CA LYS A 32 35.36 16.38 -24.27
C LYS A 32 36.03 15.13 -23.72
N GLN A 33 35.71 14.74 -22.48
CA GLN A 33 36.26 13.54 -21.86
C GLN A 33 35.89 12.26 -22.62
N ILE A 34 34.66 12.17 -23.15
CA ILE A 34 34.26 11.03 -23.99
C ILE A 34 35.00 11.06 -25.33
N GLU A 35 35.12 12.23 -25.98
CA GLU A 35 35.88 12.37 -27.23
C GLU A 35 37.38 12.01 -27.07
N GLU A 36 37.97 12.29 -25.91
CA GLU A 36 39.37 11.99 -25.60
C GLU A 36 39.59 10.52 -25.22
N ASN A 37 38.72 9.95 -24.37
CA ASN A 37 38.94 8.64 -23.75
C ASN A 37 38.18 7.49 -24.42
N ASN A 38 37.12 7.77 -25.19
CA ASN A 38 36.21 6.76 -25.72
C ASN A 38 35.70 7.13 -27.14
N LYS A 39 36.63 7.20 -28.10
CA LYS A 39 36.38 7.67 -29.48
C LYS A 39 35.30 6.90 -30.25
N ASP A 40 34.97 5.69 -29.84
CA ASP A 40 33.97 4.84 -30.52
C ASP A 40 32.54 5.08 -30.03
N ILE A 41 32.34 5.89 -29.00
CA ILE A 41 31.01 6.17 -28.45
C ILE A 41 30.35 7.29 -29.25
N ASN A 42 29.27 6.94 -29.97
CA ASN A 42 28.44 7.92 -30.65
C ASN A 42 27.49 8.62 -29.66
N LEU A 43 27.88 9.80 -29.19
CA LEU A 43 27.05 10.65 -28.32
C LEU A 43 25.81 11.22 -29.01
N ASN A 44 25.72 11.16 -30.34
CA ASN A 44 24.50 11.59 -31.02
C ASN A 44 23.33 10.60 -30.86
N ASN A 45 23.60 9.38 -30.39
CA ASN A 45 22.56 8.49 -29.87
C ASN A 45 22.15 8.95 -28.46
N PRO A 46 20.88 9.32 -28.21
CA PRO A 46 20.43 9.84 -26.92
C PRO A 46 20.57 8.84 -25.77
N ASP A 47 20.43 7.53 -26.02
CA ASP A 47 20.60 6.49 -25.00
C ASP A 47 22.06 6.33 -24.59
N ASN A 48 22.96 6.32 -25.59
CA ASN A 48 24.41 6.28 -25.32
C ASN A 48 24.86 7.52 -24.54
N PHE A 49 24.35 8.70 -24.93
CA PHE A 49 24.63 9.95 -24.23
C PHE A 49 24.21 9.86 -22.77
N TYR A 50 22.94 9.52 -22.48
CA TYR A 50 22.43 9.52 -21.11
C TYR A 50 23.11 8.48 -20.23
N ASN A 51 23.33 7.26 -20.73
CA ASN A 51 23.98 6.21 -19.97
C ASN A 51 25.43 6.57 -19.61
N LYS A 52 26.18 7.16 -20.54
CA LYS A 52 27.56 7.59 -20.27
C LYS A 52 27.61 8.82 -19.37
N LEU A 53 26.64 9.72 -19.49
CA LEU A 53 26.52 10.85 -18.59
C LEU A 53 26.26 10.39 -17.16
N LYS A 54 25.36 9.40 -16.97
CA LYS A 54 25.09 8.79 -15.68
C LYS A 54 26.35 8.20 -15.04
N GLU A 55 27.08 7.37 -15.80
CA GLU A 55 28.36 6.80 -15.33
C GLU A 55 29.39 7.88 -14.95
N HIS A 56 29.42 9.00 -15.70
CA HIS A 56 30.34 10.10 -15.44
C HIS A 56 29.95 10.86 -14.16
N VAL A 57 28.67 11.19 -14.00
CA VAL A 57 28.15 11.92 -12.83
C VAL A 57 28.35 11.10 -11.54
N GLU A 58 28.10 9.79 -11.59
CA GLU A 58 28.34 8.89 -10.46
C GLU A 58 29.82 8.82 -10.05
N LYS A 59 30.75 8.99 -11.00
CA LYS A 59 32.20 8.95 -10.74
C LYS A 59 32.77 10.26 -10.24
N GLU A 60 32.38 11.38 -10.85
CA GLU A 60 33.00 12.70 -10.58
C GLU A 60 32.42 13.38 -9.33
N PHE A 61 31.15 13.19 -9.01
CA PHE A 61 30.47 13.95 -7.95
C PHE A 61 30.18 13.12 -6.69
N GLN A 62 31.10 12.28 -6.24
CA GLN A 62 30.83 11.19 -5.26
C GLN A 62 30.03 11.61 -4.01
N ASP A 63 30.24 12.81 -3.47
CA ASP A 63 29.67 13.24 -2.19
C ASP A 63 28.44 14.17 -2.31
N ASP A 64 28.03 14.57 -3.52
CA ASP A 64 26.96 15.56 -3.73
C ASP A 64 25.74 14.94 -4.44
N GLU A 65 24.93 14.19 -3.67
CA GLU A 65 23.74 13.49 -4.18
C GLU A 65 22.67 14.44 -4.72
N GLU A 66 22.54 15.63 -4.14
CA GLU A 66 21.58 16.64 -4.59
C GLU A 66 21.97 17.17 -5.97
N TYR A 67 23.26 17.53 -6.14
CA TYR A 67 23.78 17.95 -7.43
C TYR A 67 23.70 16.83 -8.48
N LYS A 68 24.01 15.57 -8.13
CA LYS A 68 23.83 14.42 -9.04
C LYS A 68 22.39 14.31 -9.52
N SER A 69 21.44 14.34 -8.57
CA SER A 69 20.01 14.23 -8.87
C SER A 69 19.56 15.37 -9.78
N PHE A 70 19.89 16.63 -9.41
CA PHE A 70 19.59 17.80 -10.23
C PHE A 70 20.14 17.66 -11.65
N PHE A 71 21.44 17.39 -11.77
CA PHE A 71 22.14 17.35 -13.05
C PHE A 71 21.61 16.24 -13.96
N LEU A 72 21.33 15.05 -13.41
CA LEU A 72 20.72 13.95 -14.15
C LEU A 72 19.27 14.24 -14.54
N ASN A 73 18.49 14.89 -13.68
CA ASN A 73 17.12 15.28 -14.00
C ASN A 73 17.06 16.28 -15.16
N GLN A 74 17.90 17.32 -15.14
CA GLN A 74 17.96 18.30 -16.25
C GLN A 74 18.43 17.64 -17.55
N SER A 75 19.43 16.76 -17.47
CA SER A 75 19.95 16.05 -18.62
C SER A 75 18.98 15.00 -19.17
N GLY A 76 18.20 14.37 -18.32
CA GLY A 76 17.13 13.45 -18.69
C GLY A 76 16.00 14.17 -19.41
N ALA A 77 15.56 15.32 -18.88
CA ALA A 77 14.57 16.18 -19.54
C ALA A 77 15.04 16.64 -20.93
N LEU A 78 16.32 17.01 -21.05
CA LEU A 78 16.95 17.34 -22.33
C LEU A 78 16.88 16.17 -23.33
N VAL A 79 17.22 14.96 -22.88
CA VAL A 79 17.20 13.76 -23.72
C VAL A 79 15.79 13.39 -24.16
N LEU A 80 14.81 13.48 -23.25
CA LEU A 80 13.40 13.21 -23.55
C LEU A 80 12.87 14.18 -24.60
N GLU A 81 13.09 15.49 -24.43
CA GLU A 81 12.63 16.48 -25.40
C GLU A 81 13.27 16.24 -26.78
N PHE A 82 14.56 15.89 -26.83
CA PHE A 82 15.22 15.57 -28.09
C PHE A 82 14.66 14.31 -28.75
N LYS A 83 14.34 13.26 -27.97
CA LYS A 83 13.73 12.04 -28.48
C LYS A 83 12.34 12.29 -29.05
N GLU A 84 11.54 13.13 -28.39
CA GLU A 84 10.17 13.43 -28.80
C GLU A 84 10.10 14.34 -30.02
N LYS A 85 10.93 15.39 -30.07
CA LYS A 85 10.81 16.46 -31.06
C LYS A 85 11.89 16.44 -32.14
N GLY A 86 12.99 15.71 -31.93
CA GLY A 86 14.18 15.73 -32.81
C GLY A 86 14.99 17.03 -32.74
N PHE A 87 14.60 18.00 -31.91
CA PHE A 87 15.32 19.24 -31.62
C PHE A 87 15.00 19.71 -30.20
N ILE A 88 15.78 20.67 -29.70
CA ILE A 88 15.57 21.31 -28.40
C ILE A 88 15.21 22.78 -28.62
N ASP A 89 14.08 23.20 -28.10
CA ASP A 89 13.75 24.62 -27.99
C ASP A 89 14.49 25.19 -26.78
N LEU A 90 15.59 25.90 -27.03
CA LEU A 90 16.47 26.42 -25.98
C LEU A 90 15.76 27.41 -25.04
N SER A 91 14.75 28.13 -25.52
CA SER A 91 14.00 29.08 -24.67
C SER A 91 13.05 28.35 -23.73
N ASN A 92 12.36 27.33 -24.23
CA ASN A 92 11.51 26.48 -23.41
C ASN A 92 12.33 25.63 -22.44
N PHE A 93 13.44 25.04 -22.92
CA PHE A 93 14.37 24.29 -22.09
C PHE A 93 14.93 25.15 -20.96
N TYR A 94 15.38 26.38 -21.26
CA TYR A 94 15.84 27.29 -20.21
C TYR A 94 14.72 27.67 -19.23
N THR A 95 13.51 27.95 -19.71
CA THR A 95 12.38 28.25 -18.83
C THR A 95 12.09 27.09 -17.87
N ASN A 96 12.19 25.84 -18.35
CA ASN A 96 12.02 24.65 -17.52
C ASN A 96 13.22 24.39 -16.60
N PHE A 97 14.45 24.58 -17.10
CA PHE A 97 15.69 24.51 -16.33
C PHE A 97 15.64 25.49 -15.17
N SER A 98 15.31 26.76 -15.43
CA SER A 98 15.16 27.78 -14.41
C SER A 98 14.02 27.44 -13.45
N LYS A 99 12.89 26.89 -13.90
CA LYS A 99 11.82 26.44 -12.99
C LYS A 99 12.22 25.27 -12.10
N ASN A 100 12.95 24.29 -12.64
CA ASN A 100 13.39 23.13 -11.87
C ASN A 100 14.51 23.50 -10.90
N TYR A 101 15.44 24.34 -11.33
CA TYR A 101 16.47 24.86 -10.45
C TYR A 101 15.93 25.89 -9.45
N LEU A 102 14.91 26.68 -9.80
CA LEU A 102 14.17 27.51 -8.84
C LEU A 102 13.41 26.64 -7.84
N LYS A 103 12.89 25.47 -8.20
CA LYS A 103 12.38 24.50 -7.23
C LYS A 103 13.49 23.99 -6.32
N ASP A 104 14.69 23.74 -6.84
CA ASP A 104 15.84 23.32 -6.00
C ASP A 104 16.42 24.47 -5.15
N LEU A 105 16.31 25.73 -5.58
CA LEU A 105 16.61 26.95 -4.80
C LEU A 105 15.56 27.29 -3.77
N GLU A 106 14.27 27.18 -4.11
CA GLU A 106 13.15 27.32 -3.18
C GLU A 106 13.18 26.18 -2.15
N ASN A 107 13.84 25.05 -2.44
CA ASN A 107 14.15 23.99 -1.48
C ASN A 107 15.44 24.22 -0.67
N THR A 108 16.37 25.11 -1.09
CA THR A 108 17.64 25.35 -0.36
C THR A 108 17.76 26.72 0.30
N GLU A 109 17.00 27.74 -0.11
CA GLU A 109 16.98 29.06 0.55
C GLU A 109 15.54 29.59 0.67
N LEU A 110 14.93 29.26 1.82
CA LEU A 110 13.64 29.73 2.33
C LEU A 110 12.40 29.05 1.72
N GLU A 111 12.16 27.77 2.05
CA GLU A 111 10.78 27.39 2.34
C GLU A 111 10.32 28.35 3.47
N ASN A 112 9.48 29.34 3.16
CA ASN A 112 8.78 30.08 4.22
C ASN A 112 8.11 29.04 5.13
N GLU A 113 8.05 29.28 6.45
CA GLU A 113 7.46 28.33 7.43
C GLU A 113 6.14 27.75 6.93
N GLU A 114 5.32 28.56 6.26
CA GLU A 114 4.05 28.17 5.65
C GLU A 114 4.17 27.07 4.56
N GLN A 115 5.23 27.06 3.75
CA GLN A 115 5.47 26.02 2.73
C GLN A 115 5.99 24.72 3.34
N ILE A 116 6.87 24.79 4.36
CA ILE A 116 7.28 23.63 5.18
C ILE A 116 6.05 23.00 5.82
N GLU A 117 5.23 23.83 6.47
CA GLU A 117 4.00 23.39 7.12
C GLU A 117 3.03 22.79 6.13
N ARG A 118 2.87 23.40 4.95
CA ARG A 118 2.01 22.86 3.90
C ARG A 118 2.49 21.50 3.41
N LYS A 119 3.79 21.33 3.19
CA LYS A 119 4.36 20.05 2.74
C LYS A 119 4.16 18.97 3.81
N LYS A 120 4.45 19.29 5.07
CA LYS A 120 4.17 18.39 6.21
C LYS A 120 2.69 18.02 6.30
N ALA A 121 1.80 18.99 6.09
CA ALA A 121 0.36 18.74 6.09
C ALA A 121 -0.07 17.84 4.91
N ILE A 122 0.53 18.01 3.73
CA ILE A 122 0.29 17.10 2.60
C ILE A 122 0.78 15.69 2.93
N ASP A 123 1.98 15.55 3.50
CA ASP A 123 2.54 14.25 3.88
C ASP A 123 1.67 13.57 4.96
N GLU A 124 1.23 14.31 5.99
CA GLU A 124 0.29 13.81 7.02
C GLU A 124 -1.05 13.40 6.39
N LEU A 125 -1.60 14.21 5.49
CA LEU A 125 -2.84 13.88 4.78
C LEU A 125 -2.68 12.57 3.98
N MET A 126 -1.53 12.37 3.34
CA MET A 126 -1.27 11.14 2.58
C MET A 126 -1.23 9.90 3.48
N GLU A 127 -0.51 9.98 4.60
CA GLU A 127 -0.46 8.88 5.58
C GLU A 127 -1.86 8.53 6.10
N LEU A 128 -2.69 9.54 6.39
CA LEU A 128 -4.06 9.33 6.86
C LEU A 128 -4.97 8.70 5.82
N ILE A 129 -4.79 9.04 4.54
CA ILE A 129 -5.54 8.42 3.43
C ILE A 129 -5.15 6.95 3.25
N GLU A 130 -3.85 6.63 3.34
CA GLU A 130 -3.38 5.24 3.32
C GLU A 130 -3.96 4.45 4.49
N GLN A 131 -3.96 5.03 5.69
CA GLN A 131 -4.61 4.43 6.87
C GLN A 131 -6.11 4.21 6.66
N ASN A 132 -6.82 5.14 6.02
CA ASN A 132 -8.25 4.99 5.74
C ASN A 132 -8.53 3.80 4.81
N GLU A 133 -7.69 3.62 3.79
CA GLU A 133 -7.80 2.50 2.86
C GLU A 133 -7.52 1.16 3.57
N ASP A 134 -6.44 1.07 4.34
CA ASP A 134 -6.12 -0.12 5.14
C ASP A 134 -7.26 -0.46 6.13
N LEU A 135 -7.86 0.55 6.78
CA LEU A 135 -9.00 0.36 7.69
C LEU A 135 -10.27 -0.08 6.95
N THR A 136 -10.49 0.45 5.75
CA THR A 136 -11.61 0.06 4.89
C THR A 136 -11.49 -1.41 4.50
N GLU A 137 -10.34 -1.82 3.98
CA GLU A 137 -10.07 -3.22 3.61
C GLU A 137 -10.24 -4.15 4.82
N LYS A 138 -9.68 -3.81 5.99
CA LYS A 138 -9.87 -4.59 7.22
C LYS A 138 -11.33 -4.70 7.62
N THR A 139 -12.11 -3.63 7.47
CA THR A 139 -13.53 -3.60 7.82
C THR A 139 -14.35 -4.49 6.89
N GLU A 140 -14.10 -4.40 5.58
CA GLU A 140 -14.73 -5.26 4.57
C GLU A 140 -14.41 -6.73 4.80
N ASN A 141 -13.14 -7.08 5.03
CA ASN A 141 -12.74 -8.46 5.33
C ASN A 141 -13.44 -9.02 6.58
N ILE A 142 -13.56 -8.25 7.67
CA ILE A 142 -14.28 -8.72 8.86
C ILE A 142 -15.79 -8.84 8.60
N LYS A 143 -16.38 -7.94 7.80
CA LYS A 143 -17.79 -8.06 7.40
C LYS A 143 -18.02 -9.32 6.58
N GLU A 144 -17.13 -9.64 5.63
CA GLU A 144 -17.17 -10.88 4.86
C GLU A 144 -17.02 -12.10 5.76
N ASP A 145 -16.08 -12.10 6.70
CA ASP A 145 -15.93 -13.18 7.68
C ASP A 145 -17.23 -13.39 8.49
N ILE A 146 -17.84 -12.33 8.99
CA ILE A 146 -19.12 -12.40 9.72
C ILE A 146 -20.26 -12.87 8.81
N ALA A 147 -20.28 -12.45 7.54
CA ALA A 147 -21.28 -12.87 6.57
C ALA A 147 -21.16 -14.37 6.25
N HIS A 148 -19.94 -14.88 6.10
CA HIS A 148 -19.65 -16.31 5.97
C HIS A 148 -20.09 -17.09 7.21
N LEU A 149 -19.87 -16.56 8.43
CA LEU A 149 -20.38 -17.17 9.66
C LEU A 149 -21.92 -17.16 9.76
N ASN A 150 -22.60 -16.31 8.99
CA ASN A 150 -24.05 -16.18 8.95
C ASN A 150 -24.70 -16.75 7.67
N GLU A 151 -23.92 -17.36 6.78
CA GLU A 151 -24.38 -17.90 5.48
C GLU A 151 -25.10 -16.87 4.57
N ILE A 152 -24.64 -15.61 4.56
CA ILE A 152 -25.21 -14.57 3.68
C ILE A 152 -24.21 -14.21 2.58
N GLU A 153 -24.58 -14.45 1.31
CA GLU A 153 -23.84 -13.96 0.14
C GLU A 153 -24.06 -12.45 -0.04
N ASN A 154 -22.96 -11.70 -0.17
CA ASN A 154 -22.99 -10.30 -0.58
C ASN A 154 -22.50 -10.15 -2.02
N GLU A 155 -23.25 -9.38 -2.81
CA GLU A 155 -22.90 -9.01 -4.18
C GLU A 155 -21.91 -7.82 -4.19
N SER A 156 -20.93 -7.88 -5.08
CA SER A 156 -19.95 -6.82 -5.30
C SER A 156 -20.46 -5.77 -6.28
N GLU A 157 -20.22 -4.50 -5.97
CA GLU A 157 -20.57 -3.37 -6.84
C GLU A 157 -19.44 -3.02 -7.83
N GLU A 158 -19.84 -2.58 -9.03
CA GLU A 158 -18.96 -2.20 -10.13
C GLU A 158 -18.23 -0.86 -9.89
N LYS A 159 -16.91 -0.88 -10.09
CA LYS A 159 -16.03 0.29 -9.96
C LYS A 159 -16.03 1.17 -11.22
N LYS A 160 -16.15 2.49 -11.02
CA LYS A 160 -15.97 3.53 -12.05
C LYS A 160 -14.50 3.95 -12.18
N ARG A 161 -14.13 4.49 -13.35
CA ARG A 161 -12.82 5.12 -13.60
C ARG A 161 -12.66 6.43 -12.83
N LEU A 162 -11.45 6.63 -12.30
CA LEU A 162 -11.16 7.66 -11.29
C LEU A 162 -10.19 8.74 -11.77
N ASN A 163 -10.34 9.93 -11.21
CA ASN A 163 -9.44 11.07 -11.36
C ASN A 163 -9.09 11.70 -9.99
N ALA A 164 -8.09 12.59 -9.96
CA ALA A 164 -7.61 13.21 -8.72
C ALA A 164 -8.68 14.05 -7.97
N GLN A 165 -9.64 14.63 -8.69
CA GLN A 165 -10.73 15.38 -8.09
C GLN A 165 -11.71 14.46 -7.34
N ASP A 166 -11.86 13.21 -7.78
CA ASP A 166 -12.71 12.24 -7.09
C ASP A 166 -12.15 11.94 -5.68
N MET A 167 -10.81 11.84 -5.55
CA MET A 167 -10.14 11.71 -4.25
C MET A 167 -10.37 12.92 -3.34
N ILE A 168 -10.27 14.13 -3.89
CA ILE A 168 -10.56 15.37 -3.14
C ILE A 168 -12.02 15.41 -2.69
N ASN A 169 -12.94 15.00 -3.56
CA ASN A 169 -14.37 14.95 -3.25
C ASN A 169 -14.66 13.94 -2.13
N PHE A 170 -14.04 12.76 -2.20
CA PHE A 170 -14.12 11.76 -1.13
C PHE A 170 -13.64 12.32 0.21
N ILE A 171 -12.47 12.97 0.25
CA ILE A 171 -11.90 13.52 1.47
C ILE A 171 -12.84 14.54 2.13
N ASN A 172 -13.48 15.38 1.31
CA ASN A 172 -14.38 16.44 1.78
C ASN A 172 -15.82 15.99 2.03
N ASP A 173 -16.22 14.82 1.52
CA ASP A 173 -17.55 14.28 1.75
C ASP A 173 -17.61 13.61 3.12
N GLU A 174 -18.14 14.31 4.13
CA GLU A 174 -18.29 13.79 5.49
C GLU A 174 -19.13 12.50 5.57
N SER A 175 -19.99 12.22 4.59
CA SER A 175 -20.86 11.04 4.57
C SER A 175 -20.17 9.78 4.03
N GLN A 176 -19.18 9.94 3.15
CA GLN A 176 -18.46 8.82 2.55
C GLN A 176 -17.30 8.39 3.45
N ILE A 177 -17.53 7.41 4.33
CA ILE A 177 -16.52 6.99 5.32
C ILE A 177 -15.45 6.06 4.74
N TYR A 178 -15.87 5.11 3.89
CA TYR A 178 -15.01 4.07 3.33
C TYR A 178 -14.26 4.57 2.10
N PHE A 179 -12.99 4.19 1.99
CA PHE A 179 -12.17 4.44 0.82
C PHE A 179 -12.76 3.72 -0.40
N PRO A 180 -13.30 4.44 -1.40
CA PRO A 180 -14.11 3.81 -2.45
C PRO A 180 -13.30 3.46 -3.70
N PHE A 181 -11.97 3.60 -3.65
CA PHE A 181 -11.10 3.52 -4.82
C PHE A 181 -10.26 2.25 -4.81
N ASP A 182 -9.85 1.82 -6.00
CA ASP A 182 -8.88 0.74 -6.12
C ASP A 182 -7.46 1.26 -5.81
N ARG A 183 -6.75 0.58 -4.91
CA ARG A 183 -5.39 0.95 -4.50
C ARG A 183 -4.41 0.96 -5.68
N ASN A 184 -4.55 0.03 -6.62
CA ASN A 184 -3.66 -0.07 -7.77
C ASN A 184 -3.91 1.02 -8.82
N GLU A 185 -5.16 1.50 -8.91
CA GLU A 185 -5.50 2.61 -9.78
C GLU A 185 -5.19 3.98 -9.16
N THR A 186 -5.03 4.06 -7.83
CA THR A 186 -4.84 5.30 -7.07
C THR A 186 -3.51 5.38 -6.32
N LEU A 187 -3.44 4.89 -5.08
CA LEU A 187 -2.30 5.07 -4.17
C LEU A 187 -1.00 4.45 -4.71
N ASN A 188 -1.08 3.30 -5.38
CA ASN A 188 0.09 2.67 -6.03
C ASN A 188 0.37 3.24 -7.44
N ASN A 189 -0.51 4.11 -7.97
CA ASN A 189 -0.37 4.65 -9.31
C ASN A 189 0.39 5.99 -9.29
N ILE A 190 1.65 5.95 -9.71
CA ILE A 190 2.55 7.12 -9.75
C ILE A 190 1.95 8.30 -10.51
N ARG A 191 1.25 8.05 -11.63
CA ARG A 191 0.64 9.13 -12.44
C ARG A 191 -0.55 9.75 -11.73
N PHE A 192 -1.38 8.94 -11.09
CA PHE A 192 -2.48 9.42 -10.27
C PHE A 192 -1.96 10.26 -9.11
N MET A 193 -0.99 9.74 -8.36
CA MET A 193 -0.37 10.42 -7.22
C MET A 193 0.31 11.73 -7.61
N SER A 194 0.99 11.78 -8.76
CA SER A 194 1.56 13.02 -9.28
C SER A 194 0.49 14.08 -9.59
N ASN A 195 -0.65 13.68 -10.17
CA ASN A 195 -1.76 14.58 -10.44
C ASN A 195 -2.44 15.04 -9.14
N PHE A 196 -2.66 14.12 -8.20
CA PHE A 196 -3.27 14.41 -6.91
C PHE A 196 -2.42 15.39 -6.09
N ASN A 197 -1.11 15.14 -5.97
CA ASN A 197 -0.18 16.08 -5.34
C ASN A 197 -0.18 17.45 -6.04
N SER A 198 -0.30 17.47 -7.36
CA SER A 198 -0.39 18.74 -8.11
C SER A 198 -1.67 19.51 -7.81
N GLU A 199 -2.79 18.85 -7.52
CA GLU A 199 -4.01 19.49 -7.05
C GLU A 199 -3.88 19.99 -5.60
N LEU A 200 -3.29 19.18 -4.69
CA LEU A 200 -3.06 19.57 -3.30
C LEU A 200 -2.16 20.81 -3.18
N LEU A 201 -1.13 20.92 -4.03
CA LEU A 201 -0.25 22.09 -4.05
C LEU A 201 -0.94 23.41 -4.44
N LYS A 202 -2.13 23.34 -5.06
CA LYS A 202 -2.95 24.53 -5.37
C LYS A 202 -3.77 25.00 -4.17
N LEU A 203 -3.91 24.16 -3.14
CA LEU A 203 -4.63 24.48 -1.91
C LEU A 203 -3.71 25.21 -0.92
N ASN A 204 -4.32 26.01 -0.05
CA ASN A 204 -3.62 26.61 1.07
C ASN A 204 -3.55 25.65 2.27
N THR A 205 -2.65 25.92 3.22
CA THR A 205 -2.42 25.06 4.39
C THR A 205 -3.67 24.87 5.24
N SER A 206 -4.52 25.90 5.36
CA SER A 206 -5.78 25.78 6.11
C SER A 206 -6.75 24.78 5.47
N GLN A 207 -6.83 24.74 4.15
CA GLN A 207 -7.67 23.79 3.42
C GLN A 207 -7.15 22.36 3.56
N ILE A 208 -5.82 22.17 3.50
CA ILE A 208 -5.21 20.86 3.71
C ILE A 208 -5.43 20.38 5.15
N ASN A 209 -5.34 21.28 6.14
CA ASN A 209 -5.64 20.94 7.54
C ASN A 209 -7.11 20.56 7.76
N GLU A 210 -8.05 21.21 7.06
CA GLU A 210 -9.47 20.81 7.10
C GLU A 210 -9.66 19.41 6.50
N MET A 211 -8.98 19.11 5.39
CA MET A 211 -8.96 17.77 4.80
C MET A 211 -8.37 16.72 5.75
N ILE A 212 -7.29 17.04 6.47
CA ILE A 212 -6.69 16.18 7.50
C ILE A 212 -7.73 15.84 8.58
N GLU A 213 -8.41 16.85 9.13
CA GLU A 213 -9.42 16.63 10.17
C GLU A 213 -10.60 15.78 9.66
N ASN A 214 -10.97 15.92 8.39
CA ASN A 214 -12.00 15.09 7.79
C ASN A 214 -11.56 13.62 7.69
N VAL A 215 -10.33 13.35 7.22
CA VAL A 215 -9.82 11.97 7.14
C VAL A 215 -9.63 11.37 8.55
N LYS A 216 -9.14 12.14 9.52
CA LYS A 216 -9.04 11.70 10.93
C LYS A 216 -10.40 11.25 11.48
N LYS A 217 -11.45 12.04 11.27
CA LYS A 217 -12.81 11.67 11.69
C LYS A 217 -13.29 10.38 11.02
N LYS A 218 -13.03 10.21 9.72
CA LYS A 218 -13.37 8.96 9.01
C LYS A 218 -12.62 7.77 9.61
N ASN A 219 -11.33 7.91 9.87
CA ASN A 219 -10.51 6.85 10.48
C ASN A 219 -11.00 6.50 11.88
N GLU A 220 -11.34 7.49 12.72
CA GLU A 220 -11.93 7.24 14.05
C GLU A 220 -13.27 6.49 13.98
N ILE A 221 -14.10 6.78 12.96
CA ILE A 221 -15.37 6.07 12.75
C ILE A 221 -15.09 4.63 12.33
N LEU A 222 -14.19 4.41 11.37
CA LEU A 222 -13.78 3.07 10.92
C LEU A 222 -13.15 2.25 12.06
N GLU A 223 -12.30 2.83 12.88
CA GLU A 223 -11.72 2.15 14.04
C GLU A 223 -12.79 1.71 15.05
N LYS A 224 -13.77 2.56 15.34
CA LYS A 224 -14.89 2.20 16.23
C LYS A 224 -15.73 1.09 15.62
N GLU A 225 -16.02 1.17 14.33
CA GLU A 225 -16.76 0.12 13.63
C GLU A 225 -16.00 -1.20 13.60
N LEU A 226 -14.71 -1.17 13.25
CA LEU A 226 -13.83 -2.34 13.21
C LEU A 226 -13.79 -3.03 14.59
N ASN A 227 -13.65 -2.26 15.67
CA ASN A 227 -13.69 -2.79 17.03
C ASN A 227 -15.04 -3.43 17.37
N GLN A 228 -16.16 -2.83 16.97
CA GLN A 228 -17.49 -3.40 17.17
C GLN A 228 -17.66 -4.70 16.38
N LEU A 229 -17.22 -4.73 15.11
CA LEU A 229 -17.27 -5.93 14.28
C LEU A 229 -16.39 -7.05 14.83
N MET A 230 -15.21 -6.74 15.37
CA MET A 230 -14.38 -7.73 16.05
C MET A 230 -15.08 -8.34 17.26
N ILE A 231 -15.81 -7.54 18.05
CA ILE A 231 -16.62 -8.03 19.17
C ILE A 231 -17.73 -8.95 18.65
N VAL A 232 -18.48 -8.53 17.64
CA VAL A 232 -19.55 -9.33 17.03
C VAL A 232 -19.01 -10.65 16.47
N LYS A 233 -17.88 -10.61 15.76
CA LYS A 233 -17.22 -11.83 15.25
C LYS A 233 -16.86 -12.78 16.39
N LYS A 234 -16.30 -12.26 17.48
CA LYS A 234 -15.94 -13.07 18.66
C LYS A 234 -17.16 -13.69 19.33
N GLU A 235 -18.22 -12.91 19.55
CA GLU A 235 -19.49 -13.41 20.09
C GLU A 235 -20.08 -14.50 19.20
N LYS A 236 -20.03 -14.31 17.87
CA LYS A 236 -20.57 -15.30 16.92
C LYS A 236 -19.78 -16.61 16.90
N ILE A 237 -18.45 -16.54 16.97
CA ILE A 237 -17.60 -17.72 17.10
C ILE A 237 -17.93 -18.49 18.38
N GLU A 238 -18.12 -17.78 19.49
CA GLU A 238 -18.48 -18.40 20.78
C GLU A 238 -19.87 -19.02 20.75
N GLU A 239 -20.86 -18.38 20.12
CA GLU A 239 -22.19 -18.96 19.87
C GLU A 239 -22.09 -20.28 19.10
N LEU A 240 -21.37 -20.29 17.97
CA LEU A 240 -21.18 -21.48 17.14
C LEU A 240 -20.46 -22.59 17.92
N LYS A 241 -19.47 -22.24 18.75
CA LYS A 241 -18.80 -23.19 19.65
C LYS A 241 -19.77 -23.86 20.60
N ASN A 242 -20.61 -23.07 21.27
CA ASN A 242 -21.63 -23.58 22.19
C ASN A 242 -22.71 -24.41 21.47
N GLU A 243 -23.10 -24.05 20.25
CA GLU A 243 -24.02 -24.84 19.43
C GLU A 243 -23.40 -26.17 18.98
N MET A 244 -22.14 -26.18 18.59
CA MET A 244 -21.41 -27.41 18.26
C MET A 244 -21.28 -28.32 19.47
N GLU A 245 -20.93 -27.79 20.65
CA GLU A 245 -20.87 -28.58 21.89
C GLU A 245 -22.25 -29.17 22.24
N LYS A 246 -23.32 -28.38 22.12
CA LYS A 246 -24.70 -28.86 22.34
C LYS A 246 -25.09 -29.93 21.32
N ASN A 247 -24.78 -29.75 20.03
CA ASN A 247 -25.06 -30.73 18.99
C ASN A 247 -24.25 -32.01 19.18
N SER A 248 -22.98 -31.90 19.58
CA SER A 248 -22.14 -33.05 19.94
C SER A 248 -22.73 -33.82 21.12
N ASN A 249 -23.07 -33.12 22.21
CA ASN A 249 -23.71 -33.71 23.38
C ASN A 249 -25.06 -34.35 23.05
N ASN A 250 -25.89 -33.71 22.22
CA ASN A 250 -27.15 -34.28 21.74
C ASN A 250 -26.93 -35.51 20.86
N THR A 251 -25.90 -35.52 20.00
CA THR A 251 -25.54 -36.68 19.18
C THR A 251 -25.11 -37.85 20.06
N LEU A 252 -24.29 -37.60 21.08
CA LEU A 252 -23.90 -38.59 22.08
C LEU A 252 -25.10 -39.10 22.89
N LEU A 253 -26.05 -38.23 23.25
CA LEU A 253 -27.30 -38.62 23.91
C LEU A 253 -28.17 -39.50 23.01
N ILE A 254 -28.35 -39.14 21.74
CA ILE A 254 -29.10 -39.94 20.76
C ILE A 254 -28.43 -41.30 20.52
N LEU A 255 -27.09 -41.35 20.48
CA LEU A 255 -26.35 -42.61 20.37
C LEU A 255 -26.55 -43.48 21.62
N ASN A 256 -26.44 -42.90 22.81
CA ASN A 256 -26.69 -43.61 24.07
C ASN A 256 -28.15 -44.04 24.24
N GLU A 257 -29.13 -43.26 23.75
CA GLU A 257 -30.55 -43.63 23.75
C GLU A 257 -30.86 -44.74 22.74
N LYS A 258 -30.20 -44.74 21.57
CA LYS A 258 -30.31 -45.85 20.59
C LYS A 258 -29.71 -47.15 21.11
N ASP A 259 -28.66 -47.08 21.92
CA ASP A 259 -28.11 -48.25 22.61
C ASP A 259 -29.06 -48.76 23.71
N LEU A 260 -29.85 -47.88 24.34
CA LEU A 260 -30.85 -48.23 25.35
C LEU A 260 -32.17 -48.77 24.77
N ASP A 261 -32.58 -48.33 23.57
CA ASP A 261 -33.77 -48.86 22.86
C ASP A 261 -33.49 -50.18 22.12
N SER A 262 -32.25 -50.67 22.12
CA SER A 262 -31.87 -51.97 21.53
C SER A 262 -32.35 -53.19 22.34
N GLU A 263 -32.83 -53.01 23.58
CA GLU A 263 -33.34 -54.11 24.42
C GLU A 263 -34.84 -54.40 24.23
N ASN A 264 -35.59 -53.64 23.42
CA ASN A 264 -37.03 -53.87 23.21
C ASN A 264 -37.49 -54.11 21.77
N PHE A 265 -36.58 -54.37 20.83
CA PHE A 265 -36.94 -54.75 19.45
C PHE A 265 -36.68 -56.24 19.13
N GLN A 266 -37.01 -57.15 20.06
CA GLN A 266 -36.87 -58.61 19.87
C GLN A 266 -38.18 -59.41 19.85
N GLU A 267 -39.36 -58.79 19.79
CA GLU A 267 -40.63 -59.54 19.63
C GLU A 267 -41.55 -58.95 18.57
N GLU A 268 -41.08 -58.78 17.34
CA GLU A 268 -41.96 -58.89 16.15
C GLU A 268 -41.09 -58.97 14.89
N LEU A 269 -40.71 -60.19 14.51
CA LEU A 269 -40.51 -60.67 13.12
C LEU A 269 -39.72 -61.98 13.15
N LYS A 270 -40.36 -63.03 13.69
CA LYS A 270 -40.11 -64.39 13.19
C LYS A 270 -41.10 -64.65 12.06
N SER A 271 -40.68 -64.43 10.82
CA SER A 271 -40.89 -65.44 9.78
C SER A 271 -39.97 -65.20 8.59
N ASP A 272 -39.05 -66.15 8.46
CA ASP A 272 -38.44 -66.67 7.22
C ASP A 272 -37.69 -65.74 6.27
N GLY A 273 -36.38 -66.01 6.17
CA GLY A 273 -35.63 -65.94 4.93
C GLY A 273 -34.41 -65.02 4.99
N GLU A 274 -33.27 -65.61 5.34
CA GLU A 274 -31.88 -65.22 5.03
C GLU A 274 -31.65 -63.84 4.37
N GLN A 275 -30.91 -62.95 5.07
CA GLN A 275 -30.00 -62.00 4.42
C GLN A 275 -28.92 -61.53 5.41
N GLU A 276 -27.68 -61.98 5.18
CA GLU A 276 -26.45 -61.38 5.70
C GLU A 276 -26.25 -60.00 5.07
N VAL A 277 -26.45 -58.91 5.81
CA VAL A 277 -25.93 -57.59 5.42
C VAL A 277 -25.62 -56.73 6.66
N ASN A 278 -24.43 -56.12 6.66
CA ASN A 278 -23.97 -54.93 7.40
C ASN A 278 -23.51 -55.05 8.86
N GLN A 279 -22.25 -55.48 9.05
CA GLN A 279 -21.40 -54.99 10.16
C GLN A 279 -20.19 -54.16 9.66
N GLU A 280 -19.89 -54.14 8.36
CA GLU A 280 -18.76 -53.36 7.80
C GLU A 280 -19.08 -51.87 7.59
N ASN A 281 -20.36 -51.50 7.37
CA ASN A 281 -20.75 -50.10 7.10
C ASN A 281 -20.81 -49.20 8.35
N GLU A 282 -21.00 -49.75 9.56
CA GLU A 282 -21.00 -48.94 10.79
C GLU A 282 -19.58 -48.67 11.31
N ASN A 283 -18.66 -49.63 11.17
CA ASN A 283 -17.26 -49.44 11.58
C ASN A 283 -16.51 -48.45 10.68
N GLN A 284 -16.80 -48.40 9.38
CA GLN A 284 -16.22 -47.40 8.48
C GLN A 284 -16.72 -45.98 8.75
N LYS A 285 -18.01 -45.82 9.09
CA LYS A 285 -18.60 -44.53 9.45
C LYS A 285 -18.07 -44.00 10.78
N ASN A 286 -17.84 -44.88 11.76
CA ASN A 286 -17.25 -44.50 13.04
C ASN A 286 -15.77 -44.08 12.91
N GLN A 287 -14.98 -44.77 12.07
CA GLN A 287 -13.60 -44.36 11.78
C GLN A 287 -13.52 -43.03 11.02
N GLU A 288 -14.36 -42.80 10.00
CA GLU A 288 -14.39 -41.50 9.29
C GLU A 288 -14.79 -40.34 10.22
N THR A 289 -15.62 -40.60 11.22
CA THR A 289 -16.04 -39.57 12.18
C THR A 289 -14.94 -39.29 13.21
N GLU A 290 -14.24 -40.31 13.71
CA GLU A 290 -13.07 -40.14 14.59
C GLU A 290 -11.91 -39.42 13.87
N ASP A 291 -11.65 -39.76 12.61
CA ASP A 291 -10.62 -39.12 11.80
C ASP A 291 -10.95 -37.64 11.51
N GLN A 292 -12.22 -37.31 11.27
CA GLN A 292 -12.67 -35.92 11.10
C GLN A 292 -12.56 -35.11 12.41
N VAL A 293 -12.86 -35.73 13.55
CA VAL A 293 -12.71 -35.09 14.87
C VAL A 293 -11.24 -34.86 15.19
N GLN A 294 -10.36 -35.81 14.93
CA GLN A 294 -8.91 -35.62 15.11
C GLN A 294 -8.34 -34.54 14.20
N LEU A 295 -8.78 -34.48 12.93
CA LEU A 295 -8.36 -33.43 12.00
C LEU A 295 -8.80 -32.04 12.49
N LEU A 296 -9.99 -31.95 13.08
CA LEU A 296 -10.52 -30.71 13.65
C LEU A 296 -9.78 -30.29 14.91
N GLU A 297 -9.48 -31.23 15.82
CA GLU A 297 -8.68 -30.97 17.02
C GLU A 297 -7.26 -30.50 16.67
N GLN A 298 -6.67 -31.06 15.60
CA GLN A 298 -5.37 -30.64 15.10
C GLN A 298 -5.40 -29.23 14.52
N ALA A 299 -6.41 -28.90 13.71
CA ALA A 299 -6.61 -27.56 13.16
C ALA A 299 -6.88 -26.50 14.25
N LEU A 300 -7.61 -26.88 15.31
CA LEU A 300 -7.87 -26.03 16.48
C LEU A 300 -6.60 -25.78 17.30
N ALA A 301 -5.76 -26.80 17.48
CA ALA A 301 -4.46 -26.65 18.16
C ALA A 301 -3.49 -25.77 17.35
N GLU A 302 -3.51 -25.87 16.01
CA GLU A 302 -2.73 -24.99 15.13
C GLU A 302 -3.21 -23.53 15.17
N MET A 303 -4.52 -23.29 15.20
CA MET A 303 -5.08 -21.94 15.37
C MET A 303 -4.73 -21.34 16.74
N GLU A 304 -4.86 -22.09 17.83
CA GLU A 304 -4.47 -21.59 19.16
C GLU A 304 -2.98 -21.24 19.25
N ASN A 305 -2.13 -21.96 18.53
CA ASN A 305 -0.70 -21.66 18.49
C ASN A 305 -0.41 -20.41 17.64
N MET A 306 -1.10 -20.24 16.50
CA MET A 306 -1.00 -19.00 15.71
C MET A 306 -1.51 -17.78 16.48
N ASP A 307 -2.57 -17.91 17.27
CA ASP A 307 -3.10 -16.82 18.10
C ASP A 307 -2.13 -16.46 19.23
N LYS A 308 -1.50 -17.45 19.88
CA LYS A 308 -0.45 -17.20 20.88
C LYS A 308 0.79 -16.53 20.29
N GLU A 309 1.20 -16.89 19.08
CA GLU A 309 2.31 -16.23 18.38
C GLU A 309 1.95 -14.79 17.97
N ARG A 310 0.73 -14.54 17.50
CA ARG A 310 0.24 -13.18 17.18
C ARG A 310 0.15 -12.29 18.41
N GLU A 311 -0.35 -12.81 19.52
CA GLU A 311 -0.44 -12.09 20.79
C GLU A 311 0.95 -11.79 21.36
N GLN A 312 1.92 -12.72 21.24
CA GLN A 312 3.30 -12.46 21.63
C GLN A 312 3.96 -11.37 20.78
N ASN A 313 3.78 -11.42 19.46
CA ASN A 313 4.32 -10.39 18.56
C ASN A 313 3.73 -9.01 18.85
N PHE A 314 2.42 -8.91 19.08
CA PHE A 314 1.76 -7.65 19.43
C PHE A 314 2.26 -7.07 20.78
N GLN A 315 2.51 -7.93 21.76
CA GLN A 315 3.06 -7.53 23.06
C GLN A 315 4.55 -7.12 22.99
N GLU A 316 5.32 -7.68 22.07
CA GLU A 316 6.71 -7.25 21.81
C GLU A 316 6.77 -5.90 21.09
N GLU A 317 5.84 -5.66 20.17
CA GLU A 317 5.69 -4.41 19.42
C GLU A 317 5.31 -3.25 20.35
N LEU A 318 4.31 -3.44 21.22
CA LEU A 318 3.94 -2.46 22.26
C LEU A 318 5.11 -2.10 23.19
N LYS A 319 5.91 -3.09 23.60
CA LYS A 319 7.09 -2.86 24.45
C LYS A 319 8.24 -2.18 23.70
N SER A 320 8.32 -2.34 22.38
CA SER A 320 9.27 -1.63 21.52
C SER A 320 8.90 -0.16 21.43
N ASP A 321 7.61 0.13 21.23
CA ASP A 321 7.09 1.49 21.08
C ASP A 321 7.17 2.28 22.39
N GLU A 322 6.82 1.67 23.53
CA GLU A 322 7.01 2.29 24.85
C GLU A 322 8.49 2.62 25.12
N LYS A 323 9.43 1.76 24.71
CA LYS A 323 10.88 2.01 24.85
C LYS A 323 11.36 3.14 23.95
N GLN A 324 10.77 3.32 22.77
CA GLN A 324 11.09 4.43 21.87
C GLN A 324 10.53 5.75 22.40
N GLU A 325 9.34 5.73 23.00
CA GLU A 325 8.70 6.89 23.60
C GLU A 325 9.44 7.38 24.85
N ILE A 326 9.86 6.47 25.73
CA ILE A 326 10.70 6.78 26.91
C ILE A 326 12.07 7.35 26.48
N LYS A 327 12.66 6.88 25.38
CA LYS A 327 13.89 7.45 24.80
C LYS A 327 13.69 8.85 24.21
N LYS A 328 12.51 9.16 23.66
CA LYS A 328 12.15 10.50 23.16
C LYS A 328 11.93 11.49 24.31
N ILE A 329 11.36 11.04 25.43
CA ILE A 329 11.15 11.87 26.63
C ILE A 329 12.48 12.21 27.32
N ASN A 330 13.38 11.24 27.47
CA ASN A 330 14.69 11.46 28.10
C ASN A 330 15.71 12.27 27.28
N LYS A 331 15.42 12.56 25.99
CA LYS A 331 16.22 13.47 25.15
C LYS A 331 15.73 14.93 25.19
N LYS A 332 14.57 15.20 25.80
CA LYS A 332 13.96 16.52 25.92
C LYS A 332 14.11 17.15 27.32
N GLN A 333 14.75 16.45 28.25
CA GLN A 333 15.24 16.97 29.54
C GLN A 333 16.76 17.08 29.47
#